data_AF-A0A972I2I1-F1
#
_entry.id   AF-A0A972I2I1-F1
#
_cell.length_a   1.000
_cell.length_b   1.000
_cell.length_c   1.000
_cell.angle_alpha   90.00
_cell.angle_beta   90.00
_cell.angle_gamma   90.00
#
_symmetry.space_group_name_H-M   'P 1'
#
loop_
_entity.id
_entity.type
_entity.pdbx_description
1 polymer ?
#
loop_
_entity_poly.entity_id
_entity_poly.type
_entity_poly.pdbx_seq_one_letter_code
_entity_poly.pdbx_strand_id
1 'polypeptide(L)'
;GAVEVSNNNVTLTTASTEGICFYPVGSTAEITVKGNTVGPVTGDNVHIKVNEKPLSVNGANSELDMLAAITADNNEATAKLGWFSTVAVIREMQYDSLEAAINAAANGDTINIIGNCTLTGASTKDKNLTFIGNNSKPKVTFPQKGYQTYYGCEFTFENLTLECAPDENYQGIQPDKVIARNCMINGKFWGYAKDLEFTDCIFNQETSYNIWTYGSNVTFENCEFNSAGRSVLIYNEGATLAVPAEIIFKNCTFSASSSVDRKAAIDIDTRFGSFNVKIENCSASGFSNETEEGGTVISEGFVHLKATDKGELTVSIDDKLVYPTVLNATQNKGYNTIQAAVTAAQEGDTILIAAGTYDLTSTLTINKSITVQGIDKEEVILKGANSITNTIYLGNGATLKNVTVTRDNSGDWATNKNNQLINFYNSNGNTTTLEECIITGGRNGVYVNTKTDIVIKDNLIDNNRTGIQMANRNDATVENNIITNNHTMGVLLLEFESVGTGKPIFTGNEIRDNWYSDFENRWAAEYVVDLTNNTFTDGTYKVADTSGEPEYVELHPVELGGTATRPEDRTTFIMKTEGNLILPSLD
;
A
#
# COMPACT_ATOMS: atom_id res chain seq x y z
N GLY A 1 28.61 -46.80 -40.93
CA GLY A 1 28.21 -48.05 -41.61
C GLY A 1 26.71 -48.20 -41.47
N ALA A 2 26.03 -48.81 -42.44
CA ALA A 2 24.57 -48.94 -42.42
C ALA A 2 24.14 -50.26 -41.75
N VAL A 3 23.06 -50.23 -40.98
CA VAL A 3 22.43 -51.43 -40.37
C VAL A 3 20.91 -51.39 -40.60
N GLU A 4 20.34 -52.51 -41.01
CA GLU A 4 18.89 -52.69 -41.12
C GLU A 4 18.40 -53.80 -40.19
N VAL A 5 17.37 -53.50 -39.40
CA VAL A 5 16.67 -54.45 -38.53
C VAL A 5 15.17 -54.31 -38.81
N SER A 6 14.60 -55.25 -39.56
CA SER A 6 13.21 -55.14 -39.99
C SER A 6 12.39 -56.42 -39.81
N ASN A 7 11.09 -56.23 -39.55
CA ASN A 7 10.07 -57.28 -39.46
C ASN A 7 10.36 -58.40 -38.43
N ASN A 8 10.96 -58.04 -37.29
CA ASN A 8 11.20 -59.00 -36.20
C ASN A 8 10.04 -59.02 -35.21
N ASN A 9 9.80 -60.18 -34.60
CA ASN A 9 8.91 -60.31 -33.44
C ASN A 9 9.75 -60.68 -32.21
N VAL A 10 9.99 -59.71 -31.33
CA VAL A 10 10.93 -59.82 -30.20
C VAL A 10 10.15 -60.09 -28.91
N THR A 11 10.32 -61.28 -28.35
CA THR A 11 9.75 -61.66 -27.04
C THR A 11 10.79 -61.48 -25.94
N LEU A 12 10.48 -60.64 -24.95
CA LEU A 12 11.37 -60.39 -23.82
C LEU A 12 11.26 -61.49 -22.76
N THR A 13 12.38 -61.81 -22.12
CA THR A 13 12.45 -62.78 -21.01
C THR A 13 12.57 -62.05 -19.68
N THR A 14 12.40 -62.74 -18.55
CA THR A 14 12.62 -62.17 -17.21
C THR A 14 14.05 -61.66 -16.97
N ALA A 15 15.02 -62.02 -17.83
CA ALA A 15 16.40 -61.55 -17.78
C ALA A 15 16.70 -60.41 -18.78
N SER A 16 15.76 -60.07 -19.68
CA SER A 16 15.95 -59.05 -20.73
C SER A 16 14.94 -57.94 -20.53
N THR A 17 15.39 -56.81 -19.99
CA THR A 17 14.52 -55.70 -19.61
C THR A 17 14.41 -54.61 -20.70
N GLU A 18 15.34 -54.57 -21.66
CA GLU A 18 15.34 -53.67 -22.82
C GLU A 18 15.02 -54.44 -24.12
N GLY A 19 14.37 -53.77 -25.08
CA GLY A 19 14.04 -54.32 -26.39
C GLY A 19 15.19 -54.31 -27.41
N ILE A 20 14.99 -53.73 -28.59
CA ILE A 20 16.03 -53.63 -29.62
C ILE A 20 16.94 -52.43 -29.30
N CYS A 21 18.20 -52.71 -28.95
CA CYS A 21 19.19 -51.68 -28.63
C CYS A 21 20.25 -51.55 -29.73
N PHE A 22 20.39 -50.36 -30.29
CA PHE A 22 21.46 -50.00 -31.21
C PHE A 22 22.59 -49.29 -30.46
N TYR A 23 23.83 -49.60 -30.80
CA TYR A 23 25.03 -48.94 -30.29
C TYR A 23 25.89 -48.44 -31.45
N PRO A 24 25.50 -47.35 -32.13
CA PRO A 24 26.26 -46.83 -33.26
C PRO A 24 27.66 -46.41 -32.83
N VAL A 25 28.69 -46.90 -33.54
CA VAL A 25 30.07 -46.50 -33.30
C VAL A 25 30.44 -45.43 -34.34
N GLY A 26 30.13 -44.17 -34.02
CA GLY A 26 30.48 -42.99 -34.83
C GLY A 26 29.32 -42.33 -35.58
N SER A 27 29.49 -41.04 -35.92
CA SER A 27 28.45 -40.14 -36.45
C SER A 27 28.04 -40.38 -37.92
N THR A 28 28.59 -41.40 -38.58
CA THR A 28 28.28 -41.78 -39.97
C THR A 28 27.44 -43.06 -40.07
N ALA A 29 26.89 -43.53 -38.95
CA ALA A 29 26.01 -44.68 -38.93
C ALA A 29 24.63 -44.35 -39.51
N GLU A 30 24.08 -45.21 -40.35
CA GLU A 30 22.70 -45.07 -40.85
C GLU A 30 21.92 -46.29 -40.37
N ILE A 31 20.81 -46.06 -39.67
CA ILE A 31 20.00 -47.13 -39.09
C ILE A 31 18.67 -47.18 -39.85
N THR A 32 18.26 -48.37 -40.28
CA THR A 32 16.89 -48.63 -40.74
C THR A 32 16.24 -49.64 -39.79
N VAL A 33 15.19 -49.23 -39.09
CA VAL A 33 14.44 -50.05 -38.13
C VAL A 33 12.95 -49.92 -38.42
N LYS A 34 12.32 -50.97 -38.96
CA LYS A 34 10.90 -50.92 -39.42
C LYS A 34 10.20 -52.27 -39.31
N GLY A 35 8.89 -52.25 -39.11
CA GLY A 35 8.02 -53.42 -39.05
C GLY A 35 8.24 -54.32 -37.84
N ASN A 36 9.03 -53.90 -36.83
CA ASN A 36 9.31 -54.74 -35.66
C ASN A 36 8.15 -54.69 -34.66
N THR A 37 7.88 -55.80 -33.98
CA THR A 37 6.98 -55.89 -32.82
C THR A 37 7.81 -56.33 -31.62
N VAL A 38 7.77 -55.57 -30.53
CA VAL A 38 8.52 -55.88 -29.30
C VAL A 38 7.52 -56.09 -28.16
N GLY A 39 7.69 -57.18 -27.40
CA GLY A 39 6.85 -57.46 -26.24
C GLY A 39 7.00 -56.43 -25.12
N PRO A 40 6.15 -56.50 -24.06
CA PRO A 40 6.11 -55.49 -23.01
C PRO A 40 7.44 -55.30 -22.27
N VAL A 41 7.89 -54.05 -22.14
CA VAL A 41 9.07 -53.64 -21.36
C VAL A 41 8.71 -53.27 -19.92
N THR A 42 9.68 -53.35 -19.00
CA THR A 42 9.48 -53.08 -17.56
C THR A 42 10.38 -51.96 -17.06
N GLY A 43 9.94 -51.17 -16.08
CA GLY A 43 10.73 -50.06 -15.50
C GLY A 43 10.93 -48.91 -16.50
N ASP A 44 12.10 -48.28 -16.49
CA ASP A 44 12.44 -47.13 -17.36
C ASP A 44 12.93 -47.54 -18.77
N ASN A 45 12.69 -48.79 -19.16
CA ASN A 45 13.12 -49.34 -20.44
C ASN A 45 12.10 -49.03 -21.55
N VAL A 46 12.56 -49.04 -22.80
CA VAL A 46 11.74 -48.81 -24.00
C VAL A 46 11.87 -49.96 -25.00
N HIS A 47 10.93 -50.06 -25.93
CA HIS A 47 10.93 -51.11 -26.94
C HIS A 47 12.12 -50.99 -27.90
N ILE A 48 12.50 -49.77 -28.30
CA ILE A 48 13.65 -49.54 -29.19
C ILE A 48 14.51 -48.41 -28.63
N LYS A 49 15.80 -48.68 -28.42
CA LYS A 49 16.76 -47.71 -27.92
C LYS A 49 17.93 -47.55 -28.89
N VAL A 50 18.29 -46.33 -29.25
CA VAL A 50 19.54 -46.05 -29.98
C VAL A 50 20.45 -45.33 -28.99
N ASN A 51 21.60 -45.89 -28.63
CA ASN A 51 22.38 -45.39 -27.50
C ASN A 51 23.32 -44.22 -27.83
N GLU A 52 23.76 -44.08 -29.09
CA GLU A 52 24.69 -43.04 -29.56
C GLU A 52 24.21 -42.45 -30.90
N LYS A 53 24.45 -41.15 -31.15
CA LYS A 53 23.86 -40.43 -32.29
C LYS A 53 24.34 -40.96 -33.66
N PRO A 54 23.47 -41.56 -34.49
CA PRO A 54 23.79 -41.92 -35.88
C PRO A 54 23.64 -40.71 -36.80
N LEU A 55 24.06 -40.86 -38.06
CA LEU A 55 23.77 -39.92 -39.15
C LEU A 55 22.27 -39.84 -39.43
N SER A 56 21.58 -40.98 -39.42
CA SER A 56 20.13 -41.04 -39.56
C SER A 56 19.52 -42.31 -38.94
N VAL A 57 18.23 -42.23 -38.59
CA VAL A 57 17.37 -43.40 -38.34
C VAL A 57 16.16 -43.31 -39.26
N ASN A 58 15.92 -44.35 -40.07
CA ASN A 58 14.86 -44.39 -41.10
C ASN A 58 14.90 -43.17 -42.05
N GLY A 59 16.10 -42.65 -42.33
CA GLY A 59 16.29 -41.45 -43.15
C GLY A 59 16.03 -40.12 -42.42
N ALA A 60 15.52 -40.15 -41.19
CA ALA A 60 15.40 -38.97 -40.33
C ALA A 60 16.74 -38.62 -39.69
N ASN A 61 17.06 -37.32 -39.62
CA ASN A 61 18.35 -36.79 -39.19
C ASN A 61 18.26 -35.84 -37.99
N SER A 62 17.06 -35.40 -37.59
CA SER A 62 16.81 -34.75 -36.30
C SER A 62 16.35 -35.77 -35.27
N GLU A 63 16.66 -35.57 -33.98
CA GLU A 63 16.30 -36.50 -32.92
C GLU A 63 14.78 -36.70 -32.78
N LEU A 64 13.99 -35.63 -32.96
CA LEU A 64 12.54 -35.71 -32.91
C LEU A 64 12.00 -36.55 -34.08
N ASP A 65 12.52 -36.34 -35.29
CA ASP A 65 12.11 -37.11 -36.47
C ASP A 65 12.60 -38.57 -36.37
N MET A 66 13.78 -38.81 -35.78
CA MET A 66 14.28 -40.17 -35.52
C MET A 66 13.35 -40.91 -34.55
N LEU A 67 12.94 -40.29 -33.43
CA LEU A 67 11.98 -40.89 -32.49
C LEU A 67 10.61 -41.15 -33.14
N ALA A 68 10.10 -40.18 -33.90
CA ALA A 68 8.83 -40.30 -34.60
C ALA A 68 8.87 -41.43 -35.64
N ALA A 69 9.94 -41.51 -36.43
CA ALA A 69 10.12 -42.56 -37.43
C ALA A 69 10.26 -43.95 -36.78
N ILE A 70 11.03 -44.08 -35.69
CA ILE A 70 11.11 -45.36 -34.95
C ILE A 70 9.72 -45.78 -34.46
N THR A 71 8.96 -44.87 -33.85
CA THR A 71 7.65 -45.18 -33.28
C THR A 71 6.63 -45.55 -34.36
N ALA A 72 6.54 -44.73 -35.41
CA ALA A 72 5.59 -44.92 -36.52
C ALA A 72 5.89 -46.19 -37.34
N ASP A 73 7.17 -46.46 -37.59
CA ASP A 73 7.56 -47.58 -38.46
C ASP A 73 7.56 -48.93 -37.72
N ASN A 74 7.41 -48.99 -36.40
CA ASN A 74 7.53 -50.24 -35.61
C ASN A 74 6.32 -50.51 -34.70
N ASN A 75 5.11 -50.50 -35.28
CA ASN A 75 3.87 -50.85 -34.56
C ASN A 75 3.69 -50.07 -33.23
N GLU A 76 3.96 -48.76 -33.25
CA GLU A 76 3.85 -47.87 -32.09
C GLU A 76 4.82 -48.23 -30.94
N ALA A 77 5.94 -48.87 -31.25
CA ALA A 77 6.99 -49.15 -30.28
C ALA A 77 7.51 -47.86 -29.64
N THR A 78 7.46 -47.78 -28.30
CA THR A 78 8.14 -46.72 -27.55
C THR A 78 9.65 -46.67 -27.88
N ALA A 79 10.16 -45.48 -28.12
CA ALA A 79 11.54 -45.25 -28.53
C ALA A 79 12.31 -44.36 -27.55
N LYS A 80 13.63 -44.56 -27.44
CA LYS A 80 14.55 -43.70 -26.68
C LYS A 80 15.84 -43.51 -27.45
N LEU A 81 16.29 -42.28 -27.59
CA LEU A 81 17.65 -42.00 -28.04
C LEU A 81 18.47 -41.71 -26.79
N GLY A 82 19.51 -42.51 -26.55
CA GLY A 82 20.34 -42.47 -25.35
C GLY A 82 21.09 -41.15 -25.17
N TRP A 83 21.27 -40.39 -26.24
CA TRP A 83 21.85 -39.04 -26.25
C TRP A 83 20.81 -37.90 -26.21
N PHE A 84 19.52 -38.22 -26.34
CA PHE A 84 18.43 -37.23 -26.36
C PHE A 84 17.77 -37.18 -24.99
N SER A 85 17.79 -36.01 -24.36
CA SER A 85 17.12 -35.76 -23.09
C SER A 85 15.87 -34.91 -23.32
N THR A 86 14.69 -35.47 -23.09
CA THR A 86 13.44 -34.71 -23.07
C THR A 86 13.43 -33.77 -21.86
N VAL A 87 13.20 -32.48 -22.08
CA VAL A 87 13.08 -31.48 -21.00
C VAL A 87 11.67 -30.90 -20.91
N ALA A 88 10.90 -30.94 -21.99
CA ALA A 88 9.56 -30.38 -22.07
C ALA A 88 8.59 -31.30 -22.80
N VAL A 89 7.31 -31.28 -22.41
CA VAL A 89 6.24 -32.09 -23.03
C VAL A 89 4.99 -31.23 -23.23
N ILE A 90 4.45 -31.23 -24.45
CA ILE A 90 3.16 -30.62 -24.79
C ILE A 90 2.23 -31.74 -25.23
N ARG A 91 1.19 -32.01 -24.44
CA ARG A 91 0.31 -33.18 -24.63
C ARG A 91 1.14 -34.48 -24.64
N GLU A 92 1.26 -35.14 -25.79
CA GLU A 92 2.04 -36.37 -25.98
C GLU A 92 3.39 -36.11 -26.68
N MET A 93 3.62 -34.88 -27.15
CA MET A 93 4.84 -34.51 -27.89
C MET A 93 5.95 -34.11 -26.93
N GLN A 94 7.14 -34.67 -27.15
CA GLN A 94 8.33 -34.48 -26.34
C GLN A 94 9.33 -33.55 -27.04
N TYR A 95 9.99 -32.70 -26.27
CA TYR A 95 10.96 -31.70 -26.76
C TYR A 95 12.25 -31.77 -25.93
N ASP A 96 13.39 -31.67 -26.59
CA ASP A 96 14.73 -31.62 -25.98
C ASP A 96 15.13 -30.25 -25.45
N SER A 97 14.42 -29.22 -25.87
CA SER A 97 14.68 -27.84 -25.54
C SER A 97 13.37 -27.11 -25.28
N LEU A 98 13.45 -26.13 -24.37
CA LEU A 98 12.32 -25.24 -24.12
C LEU A 98 12.02 -24.36 -25.34
N GLU A 99 13.04 -24.02 -26.13
CA GLU A 99 12.91 -23.32 -27.41
C GLU A 99 11.98 -24.05 -28.38
N ALA A 100 12.27 -25.32 -28.68
CA ALA A 100 11.48 -26.12 -29.60
C ALA A 100 10.03 -26.25 -29.11
N ALA A 101 9.83 -26.45 -27.80
CA ALA A 101 8.51 -26.51 -27.20
C ALA A 101 7.72 -25.20 -27.38
N ILE A 102 8.32 -24.04 -27.05
CA ILE A 102 7.65 -22.73 -27.18
C ILE A 102 7.30 -22.40 -28.64
N ASN A 103 8.21 -22.71 -29.57
CA ASN A 103 7.97 -22.47 -30.99
C ASN A 103 6.81 -23.33 -31.52
N ALA A 104 6.70 -24.59 -31.05
CA ALA A 104 5.62 -25.50 -31.43
C ALA A 104 4.28 -25.23 -30.72
N ALA A 105 4.31 -24.66 -29.50
CA ALA A 105 3.12 -24.41 -28.70
C ALA A 105 2.12 -23.47 -29.39
N ALA A 106 0.83 -23.80 -29.31
CA ALA A 106 -0.26 -22.90 -29.66
C ALA A 106 -0.56 -21.93 -28.50
N ASN A 107 -1.31 -20.86 -28.78
CA ASN A 107 -1.83 -19.98 -27.73
C ASN A 107 -2.71 -20.78 -26.76
N GLY A 108 -2.46 -20.65 -25.45
CA GLY A 108 -3.15 -21.37 -24.39
C GLY A 108 -2.58 -22.76 -24.08
N ASP A 109 -1.52 -23.20 -24.76
CA ASP A 109 -0.92 -24.51 -24.46
C ASP A 109 -0.18 -24.52 -23.12
N THR A 110 -0.19 -25.71 -22.50
CA THR A 110 0.61 -26.03 -21.32
C THR A 110 1.83 -26.85 -21.71
N ILE A 111 2.99 -26.40 -21.25
CA ILE A 111 4.31 -27.00 -21.45
C ILE A 111 4.78 -27.59 -20.12
N ASN A 112 4.75 -28.91 -20.00
CA ASN A 112 5.22 -29.62 -18.81
C ASN A 112 6.75 -29.71 -18.85
N ILE A 113 7.42 -29.07 -17.91
CA ILE A 113 8.87 -29.12 -17.76
C ILE A 113 9.22 -30.30 -16.87
N ILE A 114 9.92 -31.28 -17.44
CA ILE A 114 10.27 -32.54 -16.76
C ILE A 114 11.76 -32.66 -16.46
N GLY A 115 12.57 -31.72 -16.96
CA GLY A 115 14.01 -31.66 -16.73
C GLY A 115 14.51 -30.22 -16.73
N ASN A 116 15.73 -30.02 -16.24
CA ASN A 116 16.35 -28.70 -16.24
C ASN A 116 16.55 -28.22 -17.69
N CYS A 117 16.22 -26.97 -17.97
CA CYS A 117 16.31 -26.38 -19.30
C CYS A 117 16.68 -24.90 -19.24
N THR A 118 16.93 -24.33 -20.41
CA THR A 118 17.21 -22.90 -20.58
C THR A 118 16.16 -22.28 -21.49
N LEU A 119 15.62 -21.14 -21.09
CA LEU A 119 14.75 -20.31 -21.90
C LEU A 119 15.60 -19.37 -22.75
N THR A 120 16.03 -19.83 -23.92
CA THR A 120 16.77 -19.00 -24.87
C THR A 120 16.41 -19.35 -26.31
N GLY A 121 16.48 -18.39 -27.23
CA GLY A 121 16.34 -18.63 -28.67
C GLY A 121 14.89 -18.72 -29.18
N ALA A 122 13.92 -18.91 -28.28
CA ALA A 122 12.52 -18.98 -28.64
C ALA A 122 12.00 -17.66 -29.22
N SER A 123 11.18 -17.75 -30.27
CA SER A 123 10.48 -16.59 -30.83
C SER A 123 8.98 -16.87 -30.82
N THR A 124 8.25 -16.13 -29.99
CA THR A 124 6.79 -16.19 -29.97
C THR A 124 6.18 -14.81 -29.73
N LYS A 125 4.96 -14.62 -30.20
CA LYS A 125 4.19 -13.38 -30.11
C LYS A 125 2.72 -13.71 -29.87
N ASP A 126 2.04 -12.90 -29.06
CA ASP A 126 0.59 -12.99 -28.83
C ASP A 126 0.14 -14.39 -28.31
N LYS A 127 0.98 -15.06 -27.50
CA LYS A 127 0.65 -16.37 -26.91
C LYS A 127 0.67 -16.32 -25.38
N ASN A 128 -0.37 -16.90 -24.81
CA ASN A 128 -0.45 -17.20 -23.39
C ASN A 128 0.04 -18.64 -23.21
N LEU A 129 1.15 -18.84 -22.50
CA LEU A 129 1.76 -20.15 -22.31
C LEU A 129 1.92 -20.44 -20.82
N THR A 130 1.61 -21.67 -20.42
CA THR A 130 1.78 -22.14 -19.05
C THR A 130 2.90 -23.17 -18.98
N PHE A 131 3.92 -22.91 -18.18
CA PHE A 131 5.04 -23.80 -17.91
C PHE A 131 4.87 -24.43 -16.54
N ILE A 132 4.70 -25.75 -16.48
CA ILE A 132 4.43 -26.47 -15.22
C ILE A 132 5.56 -27.44 -14.92
N GLY A 133 6.16 -27.30 -13.76
CA GLY A 133 7.09 -28.26 -13.19
C GLY A 133 6.40 -29.30 -12.31
N ASN A 134 7.14 -30.35 -11.98
CA ASN A 134 6.71 -31.36 -11.00
C ASN A 134 7.19 -30.97 -9.57
N ASN A 135 6.97 -31.85 -8.60
CA ASN A 135 7.37 -31.63 -7.21
C ASN A 135 8.88 -31.42 -7.00
N SER A 136 9.74 -31.83 -7.94
CA SER A 136 11.18 -31.57 -7.87
C SER A 136 11.55 -30.16 -8.33
N LYS A 137 10.57 -29.33 -8.71
CA LYS A 137 10.71 -27.96 -9.23
C LYS A 137 11.86 -27.83 -10.26
N PRO A 138 11.74 -28.46 -11.45
CA PRO A 138 12.75 -28.40 -12.49
C PRO A 138 13.22 -26.97 -12.77
N LYS A 139 14.52 -26.82 -13.03
CA LYS A 139 15.14 -25.51 -13.20
C LYS A 139 14.97 -25.00 -14.62
N VAL A 140 14.38 -23.80 -14.76
CA VAL A 140 14.33 -23.03 -15.99
C VAL A 140 15.32 -21.87 -15.86
N THR A 141 16.40 -21.92 -16.62
CA THR A 141 17.43 -20.88 -16.62
C THR A 141 17.08 -19.80 -17.62
N PHE A 142 16.92 -18.58 -17.15
CA PHE A 142 16.63 -17.43 -18.01
C PHE A 142 17.88 -16.91 -18.71
N PRO A 143 17.74 -16.11 -19.79
CA PRO A 143 18.88 -15.51 -20.47
C PRO A 143 19.78 -14.75 -19.49
N GLN A 144 21.05 -15.16 -19.45
CA GLN A 144 22.10 -14.60 -18.57
C GLN A 144 22.97 -13.57 -19.30
N LYS A 145 22.72 -13.36 -20.59
CA LYS A 145 23.32 -12.28 -21.38
C LYS A 145 22.27 -11.63 -22.29
N GLY A 146 21.84 -10.42 -21.93
CA GLY A 146 20.74 -9.73 -22.59
C GLY A 146 19.38 -10.28 -22.16
N TYR A 147 18.31 -9.63 -22.61
CA TYR A 147 16.94 -10.11 -22.43
C TYR A 147 16.33 -10.55 -23.76
N GLN A 148 15.30 -11.40 -23.67
CA GLN A 148 14.52 -11.85 -24.82
C GLN A 148 13.08 -11.34 -24.72
N THR A 149 12.60 -10.73 -25.79
CA THR A 149 11.28 -10.10 -25.82
C THR A 149 10.24 -11.01 -26.46
N TYR A 150 9.06 -11.07 -25.85
CA TYR A 150 7.94 -11.93 -26.22
C TYR A 150 6.66 -11.08 -26.29
N TYR A 151 6.59 -10.17 -27.27
CA TYR A 151 5.52 -9.17 -27.36
C TYR A 151 4.12 -9.79 -27.34
N GLY A 152 3.23 -9.21 -26.53
CA GLY A 152 1.84 -9.66 -26.41
C GLY A 152 1.68 -11.02 -25.73
N CYS A 153 2.76 -11.62 -25.22
CA CYS A 153 2.69 -12.91 -24.54
C CYS A 153 2.42 -12.76 -23.05
N GLU A 154 1.72 -13.75 -22.49
CA GLU A 154 1.58 -13.97 -21.06
C GLU A 154 2.23 -15.31 -20.70
N PHE A 155 3.23 -15.30 -19.83
CA PHE A 155 3.89 -16.53 -19.38
C PHE A 155 3.55 -16.82 -17.93
N THR A 156 2.94 -17.98 -17.69
CA THR A 156 2.66 -18.51 -16.35
C THR A 156 3.66 -19.61 -16.01
N PHE A 157 4.36 -19.52 -14.89
CA PHE A 157 5.28 -20.53 -14.37
C PHE A 157 4.74 -21.12 -13.07
N GLU A 158 4.59 -22.44 -12.99
CA GLU A 158 4.07 -23.11 -11.79
C GLU A 158 4.98 -24.25 -11.35
N ASN A 159 5.30 -24.33 -10.06
CA ASN A 159 6.14 -25.39 -9.48
C ASN A 159 7.51 -25.52 -10.16
N LEU A 160 8.19 -24.40 -10.42
CA LEU A 160 9.50 -24.38 -11.08
C LEU A 160 10.57 -23.70 -10.22
N THR A 161 11.82 -23.94 -10.56
CA THR A 161 12.93 -23.09 -10.12
C THR A 161 13.31 -22.17 -11.27
N LEU A 162 13.09 -20.86 -11.14
CA LEU A 162 13.46 -19.85 -12.12
C LEU A 162 14.86 -19.31 -11.78
N GLU A 163 15.84 -19.64 -12.61
CA GLU A 163 17.24 -19.31 -12.37
C GLU A 163 17.64 -18.06 -13.18
N CYS A 164 17.82 -16.96 -12.47
CA CYS A 164 18.23 -15.67 -13.01
C CYS A 164 19.72 -15.42 -12.76
N ALA A 165 20.28 -14.40 -13.42
CA ALA A 165 21.67 -14.00 -13.16
C ALA A 165 21.80 -13.42 -11.74
N PRO A 166 22.88 -13.74 -11.01
CA PRO A 166 23.02 -13.27 -9.63
C PRO A 166 23.19 -11.76 -9.56
N ASP A 167 24.01 -11.13 -10.41
CA ASP A 167 24.25 -9.68 -10.33
C ASP A 167 24.36 -8.96 -11.68
N GLU A 168 24.17 -9.66 -12.80
CA GLU A 168 24.23 -9.01 -14.11
C GLU A 168 22.99 -8.14 -14.38
N ASN A 169 23.22 -7.03 -15.06
CA ASN A 169 22.15 -6.13 -15.46
C ASN A 169 21.62 -6.46 -16.85
N TYR A 170 20.37 -6.10 -17.12
CA TYR A 170 19.71 -6.26 -18.42
C TYR A 170 19.55 -7.72 -18.90
N GLN A 171 19.02 -8.56 -18.00
CA GLN A 171 18.90 -10.01 -18.20
C GLN A 171 17.44 -10.47 -18.15
N GLY A 172 17.17 -11.71 -18.59
CA GLY A 172 15.86 -12.33 -18.42
C GLY A 172 14.94 -12.23 -19.64
N ILE A 173 13.65 -12.02 -19.38
CA ILE A 173 12.60 -12.06 -20.40
C ILE A 173 11.67 -10.86 -20.31
N GLN A 174 11.12 -10.45 -21.45
CA GLN A 174 10.17 -9.34 -21.57
C GLN A 174 8.90 -9.79 -22.33
N PRO A 175 8.04 -10.61 -21.71
CA PRO A 175 6.66 -10.76 -22.16
C PRO A 175 5.80 -9.56 -21.70
N ASP A 176 4.54 -9.49 -22.09
CA ASP A 176 3.62 -8.46 -21.60
C ASP A 176 3.21 -8.74 -20.14
N LYS A 177 3.08 -10.01 -19.76
CA LYS A 177 2.76 -10.44 -18.38
C LYS A 177 3.56 -11.67 -17.96
N VAL A 178 4.01 -11.69 -16.70
CA VAL A 178 4.54 -12.90 -16.03
C VAL A 178 3.70 -13.21 -14.81
N ILE A 179 3.32 -14.47 -14.68
CA ILE A 179 2.70 -15.03 -13.48
C ILE A 179 3.61 -16.15 -12.98
N ALA A 180 3.95 -16.17 -11.69
CA ALA A 180 4.69 -17.26 -11.08
C ALA A 180 3.96 -17.74 -9.82
N ARG A 181 3.72 -19.05 -9.72
CA ARG A 181 3.01 -19.68 -8.60
C ARG A 181 3.84 -20.80 -8.02
N ASN A 182 4.05 -20.78 -6.70
CA ASN A 182 4.82 -21.79 -6.00
C ASN A 182 6.19 -22.01 -6.67
N CYS A 183 6.89 -20.94 -7.01
CA CYS A 183 8.19 -21.00 -7.68
C CYS A 183 9.32 -20.60 -6.75
N MET A 184 10.47 -21.26 -6.89
CA MET A 184 11.73 -20.79 -6.32
C MET A 184 12.39 -19.88 -7.35
N ILE A 185 12.79 -18.67 -6.98
CA ILE A 185 13.38 -17.69 -7.88
C ILE A 185 14.76 -17.35 -7.35
N ASN A 186 15.79 -17.81 -8.04
CA ASN A 186 17.18 -17.61 -7.63
C ASN A 186 17.83 -16.51 -8.48
N GLY A 187 18.67 -15.70 -7.84
CA GLY A 187 19.33 -14.58 -8.50
C GLY A 187 18.46 -13.32 -8.55
N LYS A 188 18.83 -12.38 -9.42
CA LYS A 188 18.13 -11.09 -9.59
C LYS A 188 17.13 -11.20 -10.74
N PHE A 189 15.84 -11.21 -10.40
CA PHE A 189 14.78 -11.17 -11.39
C PHE A 189 14.63 -9.75 -11.96
N TRP A 190 14.56 -9.64 -13.28
CA TRP A 190 14.32 -8.37 -13.97
C TRP A 190 12.87 -8.31 -14.44
N GLY A 191 12.10 -7.44 -13.79
CA GLY A 191 10.68 -7.23 -14.05
C GLY A 191 10.42 -6.42 -15.31
N TYR A 192 10.70 -6.97 -16.50
CA TYR A 192 10.47 -6.23 -17.74
C TYR A 192 9.03 -6.25 -18.26
N ALA A 193 8.17 -7.10 -17.69
CA ALA A 193 6.78 -7.20 -18.10
C ALA A 193 5.99 -5.95 -17.69
N LYS A 194 4.81 -5.73 -18.29
CA LYS A 194 3.92 -4.66 -17.82
C LYS A 194 3.30 -5.05 -16.48
N ASP A 195 2.92 -6.32 -16.35
CA ASP A 195 2.29 -6.88 -15.16
C ASP A 195 3.05 -8.11 -14.68
N LEU A 196 3.29 -8.16 -13.37
CA LEU A 196 3.97 -9.26 -12.69
C LEU A 196 3.12 -9.73 -11.51
N GLU A 197 2.88 -11.03 -11.44
CA GLU A 197 2.17 -11.66 -10.32
C GLU A 197 3.00 -12.80 -9.75
N PHE A 198 3.29 -12.74 -8.46
CA PHE A 198 4.01 -13.78 -7.73
C PHE A 198 3.17 -14.25 -6.56
N THR A 199 2.85 -15.55 -6.51
CA THR A 199 2.07 -16.15 -5.41
C THR A 199 2.81 -17.35 -4.85
N ASP A 200 2.97 -17.41 -3.54
CA ASP A 200 3.66 -18.50 -2.82
C ASP A 200 5.10 -18.71 -3.34
N CYS A 201 5.77 -17.63 -3.77
CA CYS A 201 7.12 -17.68 -4.32
C CYS A 201 8.19 -17.45 -3.26
N ILE A 202 9.34 -18.12 -3.41
CA ILE A 202 10.52 -17.90 -2.58
C ILE A 202 11.62 -17.31 -3.45
N PHE A 203 12.05 -16.09 -3.14
CA PHE A 203 13.15 -15.41 -3.81
C PHE A 203 14.45 -15.57 -3.00
N ASN A 204 15.54 -15.99 -3.65
CA ASN A 204 16.84 -16.18 -3.00
C ASN A 204 17.95 -15.41 -3.73
N GLN A 205 18.71 -14.60 -2.99
CA GLN A 205 19.80 -13.79 -3.51
C GLN A 205 20.83 -13.45 -2.43
N GLU A 206 22.12 -13.53 -2.72
CA GLU A 206 23.19 -13.33 -1.72
C GLU A 206 24.09 -12.12 -2.02
N THR A 207 24.00 -11.49 -3.19
CA THR A 207 24.92 -10.39 -3.55
C THR A 207 24.22 -9.13 -4.08
N SER A 208 22.97 -9.25 -4.50
CA SER A 208 22.21 -8.17 -5.16
C SER A 208 20.78 -8.10 -4.61
N TYR A 209 19.89 -7.39 -5.30
CA TYR A 209 18.44 -7.47 -5.03
C TYR A 209 17.86 -8.77 -5.57
N ASN A 210 16.83 -9.30 -4.90
CA ASN A 210 16.02 -10.40 -5.43
C ASN A 210 15.31 -10.01 -6.73
N ILE A 211 14.79 -8.78 -6.80
CA ILE A 211 14.05 -8.30 -7.98
C ILE A 211 14.17 -6.80 -8.18
N TRP A 212 14.28 -6.38 -9.44
CA TRP A 212 14.08 -5.01 -9.91
C TRP A 212 12.78 -4.93 -10.70
N THR A 213 11.84 -4.08 -10.31
CA THR A 213 10.49 -4.07 -10.91
C THR A 213 10.38 -3.32 -12.24
N TYR A 214 11.36 -2.49 -12.61
CA TYR A 214 11.47 -1.80 -13.91
C TYR A 214 10.18 -1.12 -14.43
N GLY A 215 9.39 -0.53 -13.54
CA GLY A 215 8.14 0.17 -13.90
C GLY A 215 6.92 -0.74 -14.12
N SER A 216 7.00 -2.04 -13.84
CA SER A 216 5.85 -2.95 -13.86
C SER A 216 4.83 -2.61 -12.78
N ASN A 217 3.56 -2.94 -13.03
CA ASN A 217 2.64 -3.26 -11.95
C ASN A 217 3.03 -4.63 -11.39
N VAL A 218 3.09 -4.75 -10.06
CA VAL A 218 3.54 -5.99 -9.41
C VAL A 218 2.67 -6.33 -8.22
N THR A 219 2.24 -7.59 -8.14
CA THR A 219 1.64 -8.16 -6.93
C THR A 219 2.48 -9.32 -6.43
N PHE A 220 2.90 -9.24 -5.17
CA PHE A 220 3.50 -10.33 -4.41
C PHE A 220 2.52 -10.76 -3.32
N GLU A 221 2.10 -12.02 -3.35
CA GLU A 221 1.21 -12.60 -2.36
C GLU A 221 1.86 -13.84 -1.73
N ASN A 222 1.93 -13.89 -0.41
CA ASN A 222 2.56 -14.96 0.36
C ASN A 222 4.00 -15.28 -0.07
N CYS A 223 4.77 -14.26 -0.45
CA CYS A 223 6.15 -14.44 -0.92
C CYS A 223 7.18 -14.30 0.20
N GLU A 224 8.26 -15.08 0.08
CA GLU A 224 9.42 -14.99 0.98
C GLU A 224 10.62 -14.44 0.21
N PHE A 225 11.29 -13.43 0.76
CA PHE A 225 12.48 -12.81 0.18
C PHE A 225 13.68 -13.07 1.09
N ASN A 226 14.52 -14.01 0.69
CA ASN A 226 15.81 -14.28 1.31
C ASN A 226 16.90 -13.50 0.57
N SER A 227 17.55 -12.58 1.28
CA SER A 227 18.52 -11.64 0.72
C SER A 227 19.80 -11.49 1.55
N ALA A 228 20.83 -10.86 0.99
CA ALA A 228 21.93 -10.28 1.74
C ALA A 228 21.77 -8.74 1.86
N GLY A 229 20.76 -8.32 2.63
CA GLY A 229 20.58 -6.93 3.04
C GLY A 229 19.84 -6.04 2.06
N ARG A 230 19.28 -6.58 0.97
CA ARG A 230 18.44 -5.83 0.01
C ARG A 230 17.56 -6.79 -0.79
N SER A 231 16.24 -6.57 -0.85
CA SER A 231 15.33 -7.52 -1.50
C SER A 231 14.72 -6.97 -2.78
N VAL A 232 13.98 -5.87 -2.70
CA VAL A 232 13.24 -5.32 -3.84
C VAL A 232 13.74 -3.92 -4.15
N LEU A 233 14.03 -3.67 -5.42
CA LEU A 233 14.22 -2.32 -5.94
C LEU A 233 13.03 -1.95 -6.83
N ILE A 234 12.24 -0.98 -6.38
CA ILE A 234 11.17 -0.34 -7.15
C ILE A 234 11.80 0.81 -7.93
N TYR A 235 11.85 0.67 -9.24
CA TYR A 235 12.63 1.56 -10.10
C TYR A 235 12.12 1.52 -11.55
N ASN A 236 12.38 2.56 -12.31
CA ASN A 236 12.18 2.64 -13.76
C ASN A 236 13.36 3.39 -14.39
N GLU A 237 13.69 3.11 -15.66
CA GLU A 237 14.69 3.85 -16.47
C GLU A 237 14.09 4.59 -17.67
N GLY A 238 12.83 4.30 -18.00
CA GLY A 238 12.14 4.87 -19.16
C GLY A 238 11.65 6.30 -18.94
N ALA A 239 10.79 6.77 -19.84
CA ALA A 239 10.03 7.99 -19.57
C ALA A 239 9.09 7.78 -18.38
N THR A 240 8.84 8.85 -17.60
CA THR A 240 7.86 8.84 -16.50
C THR A 240 6.53 8.29 -17.02
N LEU A 241 6.04 7.24 -16.38
CA LEU A 241 4.73 6.67 -16.71
C LEU A 241 3.65 7.74 -16.53
N ALA A 242 2.68 7.81 -17.44
CA ALA A 242 1.57 8.75 -17.34
C ALA A 242 0.65 8.47 -16.14
N VAL A 243 0.73 7.26 -15.59
CA VAL A 243 0.01 6.78 -14.41
C VAL A 243 1.03 6.06 -13.52
N PRO A 244 1.02 6.27 -12.19
CA PRO A 244 1.89 5.52 -11.28
C PRO A 244 1.72 4.01 -11.43
N ALA A 245 2.82 3.26 -11.35
CA ALA A 245 2.76 1.79 -11.32
C ALA A 245 2.34 1.29 -9.94
N GLU A 246 1.48 0.28 -9.91
CA GLU A 246 0.94 -0.30 -8.67
C GLU A 246 1.83 -1.44 -8.18
N ILE A 247 2.38 -1.33 -6.97
CA ILE A 247 3.21 -2.36 -6.34
C ILE A 247 2.55 -2.81 -5.04
N ILE A 248 2.19 -4.08 -4.96
CA ILE A 248 1.39 -4.65 -3.87
C ILE A 248 2.16 -5.81 -3.24
N PHE A 249 2.33 -5.77 -1.92
CA PHE A 249 2.86 -6.85 -1.10
C PHE A 249 1.79 -7.30 -0.11
N LYS A 250 1.48 -8.60 -0.10
CA LYS A 250 0.50 -9.19 0.82
C LYS A 250 1.12 -10.41 1.49
N ASN A 251 1.09 -10.46 2.82
CA ASN A 251 1.58 -11.60 3.60
C ASN A 251 3.04 -11.98 3.26
N CYS A 252 3.88 -11.01 2.91
CA CYS A 252 5.26 -11.27 2.49
C CYS A 252 6.24 -11.16 3.66
N THR A 253 7.30 -11.96 3.64
CA THR A 253 8.39 -11.91 4.62
C THR A 253 9.70 -11.56 3.94
N PHE A 254 10.43 -10.60 4.51
CA PHE A 254 11.74 -10.17 4.04
C PHE A 254 12.81 -10.49 5.09
N SER A 255 13.78 -11.31 4.72
CA SER A 255 14.84 -11.80 5.59
C SER A 255 16.20 -11.49 4.98
N ALA A 256 16.98 -10.63 5.64
CA ALA A 256 18.36 -10.37 5.27
C ALA A 256 19.33 -11.20 6.15
N SER A 257 20.20 -11.98 5.52
CA SER A 257 21.26 -12.76 6.17
C SER A 257 22.36 -11.88 6.79
N SER A 258 22.54 -10.68 6.23
CA SER A 258 23.44 -9.65 6.72
C SER A 258 22.94 -8.27 6.31
N SER A 259 23.17 -7.26 7.15
CA SER A 259 22.80 -5.88 6.83
C SER A 259 23.78 -5.30 5.81
N VAL A 260 23.26 -4.57 4.84
CA VAL A 260 24.06 -3.73 3.93
C VAL A 260 23.75 -2.28 4.23
N ASP A 261 24.81 -1.49 4.37
CA ASP A 261 24.69 -0.05 4.59
C ASP A 261 23.74 0.61 3.57
N ARG A 262 22.77 1.37 4.08
CA ARG A 262 21.80 2.14 3.29
C ARG A 262 20.89 1.34 2.38
N LYS A 263 20.58 0.10 2.75
CA LYS A 263 19.67 -0.78 2.00
C LYS A 263 18.56 -1.30 2.92
N ALA A 264 17.32 -1.10 2.50
CA ALA A 264 16.13 -1.63 3.14
C ALA A 264 15.67 -2.92 2.45
N ALA A 265 14.63 -3.57 3.01
CA ALA A 265 13.93 -4.64 2.31
C ALA A 265 13.38 -4.15 0.96
N ILE A 266 12.76 -2.96 0.96
CA ILE A 266 12.22 -2.30 -0.23
C ILE A 266 12.91 -0.94 -0.40
N ASP A 267 13.74 -0.83 -1.44
CA ASP A 267 14.29 0.45 -1.89
C ASP A 267 13.45 0.98 -3.06
N ILE A 268 13.14 2.29 -3.03
CA ILE A 268 12.34 2.97 -4.04
C ILE A 268 13.17 4.09 -4.67
N ASP A 269 13.19 4.15 -6.01
CA ASP A 269 13.82 5.22 -6.79
C ASP A 269 12.80 5.81 -7.78
N THR A 270 12.40 7.06 -7.53
CA THR A 270 11.38 7.80 -8.29
C THR A 270 11.98 8.69 -9.37
N ARG A 271 13.27 8.56 -9.70
CA ARG A 271 13.94 9.44 -10.67
C ARG A 271 13.27 9.45 -12.04
N PHE A 272 12.74 8.30 -12.46
CA PHE A 272 12.10 8.13 -13.76
C PHE A 272 10.75 7.41 -13.67
N GLY A 273 10.20 7.25 -12.47
CA GLY A 273 8.97 6.49 -12.25
C GLY A 273 8.13 7.10 -11.14
N SER A 274 6.83 6.88 -11.24
CA SER A 274 5.87 7.18 -10.18
C SER A 274 5.24 5.86 -9.73
N PHE A 275 5.00 5.70 -8.43
CA PHE A 275 4.61 4.41 -7.85
C PHE A 275 3.58 4.58 -6.74
N ASN A 276 2.66 3.63 -6.67
CA ASN A 276 1.79 3.44 -5.52
C ASN A 276 2.13 2.11 -4.87
N VAL A 277 2.65 2.15 -3.64
CA VAL A 277 3.14 0.97 -2.92
C VAL A 277 2.19 0.64 -1.77
N LYS A 278 1.71 -0.60 -1.74
CA LYS A 278 0.78 -1.13 -0.73
C LYS A 278 1.42 -2.32 -0.06
N ILE A 279 1.49 -2.29 1.26
CA ILE A 279 2.12 -3.33 2.06
C ILE A 279 1.11 -3.78 3.09
N GLU A 280 0.62 -5.01 2.97
CA GLU A 280 -0.42 -5.59 3.82
C GLU A 280 0.15 -6.82 4.54
N ASN A 281 0.16 -6.79 5.88
CA ASN A 281 0.57 -7.92 6.72
C ASN A 281 1.96 -8.48 6.35
N CYS A 282 2.93 -7.60 6.12
CA CYS A 282 4.29 -7.98 5.75
C CYS A 282 5.29 -7.68 6.88
N SER A 283 6.43 -8.37 6.89
CA SER A 283 7.48 -8.16 7.88
C SER A 283 8.88 -8.14 7.27
N ALA A 284 9.79 -7.34 7.84
CA ALA A 284 11.19 -7.24 7.42
C ALA A 284 12.16 -7.35 8.59
N SER A 285 13.29 -8.04 8.38
CA SER A 285 14.35 -8.17 9.39
C SER A 285 15.75 -8.24 8.78
N GLY A 286 16.74 -7.69 9.48
CA GLY A 286 18.16 -7.76 9.09
C GLY A 286 18.65 -6.67 8.13
N PHE A 287 17.84 -5.65 7.85
CA PHE A 287 18.17 -4.54 6.93
C PHE A 287 18.72 -3.30 7.65
N SER A 288 19.19 -2.31 6.90
CA SER A 288 19.69 -1.05 7.46
C SER A 288 18.55 -0.09 7.80
N ASN A 289 18.67 0.64 8.92
CA ASN A 289 17.73 1.70 9.30
C ASN A 289 18.10 3.07 8.74
N GLU A 290 19.21 3.16 7.99
CA GLU A 290 19.68 4.39 7.38
C GLU A 290 19.49 4.32 5.86
N THR A 291 19.34 5.47 5.20
CA THR A 291 19.24 5.57 3.73
C THR A 291 20.39 6.40 3.17
N GLU A 292 20.51 6.44 1.84
CA GLU A 292 21.50 7.25 1.14
C GLU A 292 21.31 8.76 1.44
N GLU A 293 22.38 9.55 1.35
CA GLU A 293 22.31 10.99 1.61
C GLU A 293 21.26 11.66 0.70
N GLY A 294 20.33 12.39 1.31
CA GLY A 294 19.18 13.00 0.63
C GLY A 294 17.98 12.07 0.40
N GLY A 295 18.09 10.79 0.77
CA GLY A 295 16.98 9.85 0.81
C GLY A 295 16.09 10.04 2.04
N THR A 296 14.94 9.36 2.05
CA THR A 296 14.01 9.32 3.18
C THR A 296 13.86 7.90 3.69
N VAL A 297 14.02 7.71 5.00
CA VAL A 297 13.62 6.48 5.69
C VAL A 297 12.12 6.58 5.93
N ILE A 298 11.32 5.81 5.19
CA ILE A 298 9.86 5.79 5.32
C ILE A 298 9.45 4.84 6.46
N SER A 299 10.11 3.69 6.53
CA SER A 299 9.97 2.71 7.61
C SER A 299 11.32 2.05 7.86
N GLU A 300 11.84 2.11 9.09
CA GLU A 300 13.18 1.64 9.45
C GLU A 300 13.41 0.18 9.03
N GLY A 301 14.46 -0.08 8.26
CA GLY A 301 14.79 -1.42 7.75
C GLY A 301 13.83 -1.94 6.68
N PHE A 302 12.65 -1.36 6.56
CA PHE A 302 11.59 -1.91 5.72
C PHE A 302 11.47 -1.18 4.38
N VAL A 303 11.31 0.14 4.40
CA VAL A 303 11.05 0.93 3.19
C VAL A 303 11.89 2.20 3.18
N HIS A 304 12.73 2.34 2.16
CA HIS A 304 13.50 3.55 1.89
C HIS A 304 13.13 4.16 0.55
N LEU A 305 13.03 5.49 0.52
CA LEU A 305 13.08 6.28 -0.70
C LEU A 305 14.51 6.80 -0.89
N LYS A 306 15.12 6.51 -2.04
CA LYS A 306 16.43 7.03 -2.44
C LYS A 306 16.33 8.53 -2.77
N ALA A 307 17.47 9.23 -2.83
CA ALA A 307 17.58 10.67 -3.02
C ALA A 307 17.14 11.15 -4.43
N THR A 308 15.87 11.00 -4.76
CA THR A 308 15.25 11.29 -6.05
C THR A 308 13.79 11.71 -5.82
N ASP A 309 13.34 12.79 -6.45
CA ASP A 309 12.05 13.44 -6.18
C ASP A 309 11.27 13.81 -7.45
N LYS A 310 11.56 13.16 -8.58
CA LYS A 310 10.97 13.53 -9.87
C LYS A 310 9.58 12.95 -10.11
N GLY A 311 9.30 11.77 -9.58
CA GLY A 311 8.01 11.09 -9.71
C GLY A 311 7.18 11.16 -8.44
N GLU A 312 5.88 10.96 -8.59
CA GLU A 312 4.95 10.82 -7.48
C GLU A 312 5.12 9.46 -6.79
N LEU A 313 5.01 9.44 -5.47
CA LEU A 313 5.10 8.22 -4.68
C LEU A 313 4.05 8.24 -3.59
N THR A 314 3.26 7.18 -3.49
CA THR A 314 2.49 6.86 -2.29
C THR A 314 2.97 5.53 -1.71
N VAL A 315 3.04 5.46 -0.37
CA VAL A 315 3.34 4.23 0.38
C VAL A 315 2.31 4.10 1.48
N SER A 316 1.66 2.93 1.53
CA SER A 316 0.74 2.55 2.60
C SER A 316 1.18 1.23 3.24
N ILE A 317 1.07 1.16 4.56
CA ILE A 317 1.34 -0.03 5.37
C ILE A 317 0.10 -0.33 6.18
N ASP A 318 -0.47 -1.51 6.01
CA ASP A 318 -1.71 -1.97 6.66
C ASP A 318 -2.84 -0.92 6.55
N ASP A 319 -3.12 -0.52 5.30
CA ASP A 319 -4.10 0.50 4.90
C ASP A 319 -3.86 1.92 5.43
N LYS A 320 -2.75 2.17 6.13
CA LYS A 320 -2.36 3.51 6.60
C LYS A 320 -1.37 4.17 5.66
N LEU A 321 -1.67 5.37 5.20
CA LEU A 321 -0.73 6.21 4.45
C LEU A 321 0.47 6.55 5.35
N VAL A 322 1.69 6.24 4.88
CA VAL A 322 2.95 6.57 5.58
C VAL A 322 3.85 7.50 4.76
N TYR A 323 3.66 7.56 3.44
CA TYR A 323 4.34 8.51 2.57
C TYR A 323 3.48 8.89 1.37
N PRO A 324 3.43 10.16 0.96
CA PRO A 324 3.98 11.32 1.66
C PRO A 324 3.18 11.58 2.94
N THR A 325 3.72 12.39 3.85
CA THR A 325 3.01 12.73 5.09
C THR A 325 1.82 13.65 4.87
N VAL A 326 1.82 14.42 3.77
CA VAL A 326 0.69 15.23 3.31
C VAL A 326 0.46 14.95 1.83
N LEU A 327 -0.72 14.45 1.49
CA LEU A 327 -1.11 14.05 0.15
C LEU A 327 -2.37 14.80 -0.27
N ASN A 328 -2.37 15.47 -1.43
CA ASN A 328 -3.62 15.76 -2.12
C ASN A 328 -4.07 14.47 -2.82
N ALA A 329 -4.99 13.74 -2.20
CA ALA A 329 -5.44 12.42 -2.66
C ALA A 329 -6.22 12.50 -3.97
N THR A 330 -6.90 13.61 -4.23
CA THR A 330 -7.63 13.84 -5.50
C THR A 330 -6.67 13.98 -6.68
N GLN A 331 -5.50 14.59 -6.44
CA GLN A 331 -4.49 14.87 -7.46
C GLN A 331 -3.29 13.92 -7.42
N ASN A 332 -3.26 12.95 -6.50
CA ASN A 332 -2.15 12.04 -6.22
C ASN A 332 -0.79 12.74 -5.97
N LYS A 333 -0.82 13.92 -5.31
CA LYS A 333 0.37 14.77 -5.19
C LYS A 333 0.79 15.01 -3.75
N GLY A 334 2.06 14.71 -3.46
CA GLY A 334 2.67 14.94 -2.14
C GLY A 334 3.13 16.36 -1.89
N TYR A 335 3.11 16.78 -0.62
CA TYR A 335 3.56 18.09 -0.17
C TYR A 335 4.36 17.99 1.14
N ASN A 336 5.31 18.92 1.33
CA ASN A 336 6.11 18.98 2.56
C ASN A 336 5.35 19.58 3.75
N THR A 337 4.26 20.31 3.51
CA THR A 337 3.46 20.96 4.57
C THR A 337 1.98 20.96 4.20
N ILE A 338 1.12 20.95 5.22
CA ILE A 338 -0.34 21.02 5.05
C ILE A 338 -0.72 22.34 4.35
N GLN A 339 -0.10 23.47 4.74
CA GLN A 339 -0.41 24.76 4.11
C GLN A 339 -0.04 24.81 2.62
N ALA A 340 1.07 24.16 2.21
CA ALA A 340 1.41 24.07 0.79
C ALA A 340 0.37 23.27 -0.01
N ALA A 341 -0.11 22.16 0.55
CA ALA A 341 -1.17 21.36 -0.04
C ALA A 341 -2.48 22.15 -0.18
N VAL A 342 -2.94 22.78 0.90
CA VAL A 342 -4.14 23.65 0.91
C VAL A 342 -4.02 24.81 -0.09
N THR A 343 -2.84 25.39 -0.23
CA THR A 343 -2.59 26.50 -1.16
C THR A 343 -2.73 26.04 -2.61
N ALA A 344 -2.20 24.85 -2.95
CA ALA A 344 -2.27 24.29 -4.29
C ALA A 344 -3.63 23.66 -4.63
N ALA A 345 -4.39 23.25 -3.62
CA ALA A 345 -5.67 22.57 -3.78
C ALA A 345 -6.71 23.39 -4.55
N GLN A 346 -7.49 22.68 -5.37
CA GLN A 346 -8.69 23.14 -6.06
C GLN A 346 -9.93 22.80 -5.23
N GLU A 347 -11.06 23.46 -5.51
CA GLU A 347 -12.32 23.15 -4.84
C GLU A 347 -12.71 21.68 -5.08
N GLY A 348 -13.15 20.99 -4.02
CA GLY A 348 -13.45 19.56 -4.02
C GLY A 348 -12.26 18.64 -3.74
N ASP A 349 -11.03 19.16 -3.67
CA ASP A 349 -9.87 18.34 -3.32
C ASP A 349 -9.92 17.81 -1.89
N THR A 350 -9.32 16.63 -1.68
CA THR A 350 -9.09 16.05 -0.35
C THR A 350 -7.59 16.02 -0.05
N ILE A 351 -7.19 16.67 1.03
CA ILE A 351 -5.85 16.63 1.60
C ILE A 351 -5.83 15.59 2.73
N LEU A 352 -5.13 14.49 2.53
CA LEU A 352 -4.92 13.42 3.51
C LEU A 352 -3.60 13.64 4.26
N ILE A 353 -3.64 13.50 5.58
CA ILE A 353 -2.50 13.70 6.49
C ILE A 353 -2.17 12.38 7.19
N ALA A 354 -0.94 11.89 7.00
CA ALA A 354 -0.44 10.69 7.66
C ALA A 354 -0.23 10.92 9.16
N ALA A 355 -0.13 9.83 9.93
CA ALA A 355 0.16 9.87 11.37
C ALA A 355 1.41 10.73 11.66
N GLY A 356 1.34 11.51 12.75
CA GLY A 356 2.44 12.35 13.18
C GLY A 356 1.97 13.58 13.96
N THR A 357 2.93 14.24 14.60
CA THR A 357 2.74 15.57 15.20
C THR A 357 3.30 16.63 14.25
N TYR A 358 2.43 17.56 13.86
CA TYR A 358 2.74 18.66 12.94
C TYR A 358 2.79 19.97 13.72
N ASP A 359 4.00 20.47 13.97
CA ASP A 359 4.22 21.77 14.62
C ASP A 359 3.93 22.91 13.64
N LEU A 360 2.81 23.60 13.86
CA LEU A 360 2.38 24.74 13.05
C LEU A 360 3.00 26.03 13.57
N THR A 361 4.05 26.50 12.89
CA THR A 361 4.75 27.76 13.22
C THR A 361 3.99 29.02 12.75
N SER A 362 2.98 28.85 11.91
CA SER A 362 2.03 29.87 11.47
C SER A 362 0.61 29.31 11.50
N THR A 363 -0.40 30.17 11.52
CA THR A 363 -1.82 29.74 11.47
C THR A 363 -2.10 28.99 10.17
N LEU A 364 -2.61 27.75 10.29
CA LEU A 364 -3.07 26.98 9.14
C LEU A 364 -4.39 27.56 8.63
N THR A 365 -4.39 28.09 7.40
CA THR A 365 -5.57 28.73 6.81
C THR A 365 -6.20 27.82 5.76
N ILE A 366 -7.35 27.25 6.11
CA ILE A 366 -8.18 26.39 5.26
C ILE A 366 -9.43 27.19 4.86
N ASN A 367 -9.33 27.86 3.73
CA ASN A 367 -10.31 28.87 3.29
C ASN A 367 -10.78 28.66 1.85
N LYS A 368 -10.98 27.39 1.50
CA LYS A 368 -11.50 26.91 0.21
C LYS A 368 -12.40 25.72 0.49
N SER A 369 -13.32 25.43 -0.42
CA SER A 369 -14.24 24.28 -0.32
C SER A 369 -13.50 22.96 -0.57
N ILE A 370 -12.64 22.55 0.35
CA ILE A 370 -11.81 21.34 0.32
C ILE A 370 -11.97 20.55 1.62
N THR A 371 -11.58 19.27 1.60
CA THR A 371 -11.48 18.45 2.80
C THR A 371 -10.03 18.35 3.24
N VAL A 372 -9.75 18.59 4.51
CA VAL A 372 -8.46 18.30 5.17
C VAL A 372 -8.74 17.22 6.21
N GLN A 373 -8.12 16.05 6.04
CA GLN A 373 -8.44 14.84 6.78
C GLN A 373 -7.16 14.17 7.30
N GLY A 374 -7.10 13.85 8.60
CA GLY A 374 -6.11 12.91 9.12
C GLY A 374 -6.52 11.46 8.86
N ILE A 375 -5.54 10.55 8.80
CA ILE A 375 -5.83 9.11 8.68
C ILE A 375 -6.56 8.56 9.90
N ASP A 376 -6.32 9.17 11.07
CA ASP A 376 -6.86 8.78 12.37
C ASP A 376 -6.70 9.99 13.32
N LYS A 377 -7.75 10.33 14.09
CA LYS A 377 -7.76 11.54 14.92
C LYS A 377 -6.84 11.42 16.14
N GLU A 378 -6.57 10.21 16.62
CA GLU A 378 -5.66 9.94 17.72
C GLU A 378 -4.19 9.92 17.25
N GLU A 379 -3.92 9.66 15.97
CA GLU A 379 -2.56 9.59 15.41
C GLU A 379 -2.08 10.87 14.69
N VAL A 380 -2.99 11.76 14.29
CA VAL A 380 -2.66 13.02 13.59
C VAL A 380 -2.88 14.23 14.49
N ILE A 381 -1.78 14.84 14.95
CA ILE A 381 -1.80 15.96 15.90
C ILE A 381 -1.34 17.25 15.22
N LEU A 382 -2.22 18.24 15.12
CA LEU A 382 -1.92 19.58 14.64
C LEU A 382 -1.67 20.50 15.84
N LYS A 383 -0.40 20.87 16.06
CA LYS A 383 0.04 21.62 17.24
C LYS A 383 0.42 23.06 16.87
N GLY A 384 -0.43 24.02 17.20
CA GLY A 384 -0.17 25.44 16.97
C GLY A 384 0.87 26.03 17.91
N ALA A 385 1.85 26.78 17.40
CA ALA A 385 2.84 27.47 18.24
C ALA A 385 2.19 28.43 19.27
N ASN A 386 2.90 28.77 20.35
CA ASN A 386 2.43 29.75 21.35
C ASN A 386 2.52 31.21 20.86
N SER A 387 3.16 31.45 19.71
CA SER A 387 3.43 32.78 19.13
C SER A 387 2.38 33.25 18.11
N ILE A 388 1.57 32.33 17.59
CA ILE A 388 0.47 32.62 16.66
C ILE A 388 -0.81 32.97 17.42
N THR A 389 -1.80 33.57 16.77
CA THR A 389 -3.06 33.98 17.42
C THR A 389 -4.14 32.90 17.41
N ASN A 390 -4.14 32.06 16.37
CA ASN A 390 -5.07 30.96 16.18
C ASN A 390 -4.31 29.77 15.57
N THR A 391 -4.68 28.54 15.92
CA THR A 391 -4.06 27.34 15.33
C THR A 391 -4.56 27.13 13.91
N ILE A 392 -5.88 27.15 13.71
CA ILE A 392 -6.53 26.96 12.41
C ILE A 392 -7.55 28.06 12.14
N TYR A 393 -7.49 28.64 10.94
CA TYR A 393 -8.62 29.34 10.34
C TYR A 393 -9.37 28.41 9.40
N LEU A 394 -10.65 28.18 9.69
CA LEU A 394 -11.53 27.31 8.91
C LEU A 394 -12.66 28.14 8.31
N GLY A 395 -12.92 28.00 7.01
CA GLY A 395 -13.96 28.79 6.35
C GLY A 395 -14.21 28.43 4.89
N ASN A 396 -15.12 29.17 4.26
CA ASN A 396 -15.44 29.08 2.83
C ASN A 396 -15.82 27.67 2.32
N GLY A 397 -16.56 26.90 3.13
CA GLY A 397 -17.00 25.54 2.76
C GLY A 397 -15.98 24.44 3.04
N ALA A 398 -14.89 24.76 3.74
CA ALA A 398 -13.89 23.77 4.11
C ALA A 398 -14.45 22.73 5.10
N THR A 399 -13.95 21.50 5.00
CA THR A 399 -14.16 20.46 6.01
C THR A 399 -12.82 20.10 6.66
N LEU A 400 -12.75 20.13 7.99
CA LEU A 400 -11.65 19.57 8.76
C LEU A 400 -12.15 18.33 9.49
N LYS A 401 -11.47 17.18 9.31
CA LYS A 401 -11.88 15.93 9.95
C LYS A 401 -10.73 15.01 10.37
N ASN A 402 -11.02 14.11 11.32
CA ASN A 402 -10.12 13.06 11.79
C ASN A 402 -8.73 13.54 12.21
N VAL A 403 -8.67 14.63 12.99
CA VAL A 403 -7.41 15.14 13.56
C VAL A 403 -7.59 15.52 15.02
N THR A 404 -6.49 15.49 15.77
CA THR A 404 -6.35 16.21 17.03
C THR A 404 -5.82 17.62 16.75
N VAL A 405 -6.46 18.65 17.29
CA VAL A 405 -5.95 20.02 17.27
C VAL A 405 -5.64 20.47 18.69
N THR A 406 -4.42 20.97 18.88
CA THR A 406 -3.95 21.50 20.16
C THR A 406 -2.97 22.66 19.94
N ARG A 407 -2.43 23.20 21.03
CA ARG A 407 -1.39 24.23 20.99
C ARG A 407 -0.19 23.83 21.81
N ASP A 408 0.95 24.43 21.47
CA ASP A 408 2.12 24.44 22.32
C ASP A 408 1.80 25.21 23.61
N ASN A 409 1.62 24.47 24.70
CA ASN A 409 1.43 25.02 26.04
C ASN A 409 2.75 25.23 26.79
N SER A 410 3.90 25.11 26.12
CA SER A 410 5.17 25.50 26.72
C SER A 410 5.28 27.02 26.89
N GLY A 411 6.00 27.45 27.94
CA GLY A 411 6.17 28.85 28.28
C GLY A 411 5.13 29.36 29.29
N ASP A 412 4.98 30.68 29.36
CA ASP A 412 4.07 31.33 30.31
C ASP A 412 2.62 31.34 29.79
N TRP A 413 1.73 30.70 30.56
CA TRP A 413 0.29 30.60 30.31
C TRP A 413 -0.36 31.95 29.97
N ALA A 414 0.00 33.01 30.69
CA ALA A 414 -0.57 34.34 30.54
C ALA A 414 -0.16 35.03 29.22
N THR A 415 1.00 34.65 28.67
CA THR A 415 1.58 35.28 27.47
C THR A 415 1.39 34.49 26.18
N ASN A 416 0.87 33.27 26.27
CA ASN A 416 0.57 32.45 25.11
C ASN A 416 -0.47 33.16 24.23
N LYS A 417 -0.08 33.50 22.99
CA LYS A 417 -0.90 34.28 22.07
C LYS A 417 -1.96 33.44 21.36
N ASN A 418 -1.81 32.12 21.36
CA ASN A 418 -2.67 31.21 20.63
C ASN A 418 -3.97 31.02 21.41
N ASN A 419 -4.97 31.81 21.04
CA ASN A 419 -6.21 31.95 21.77
C ASN A 419 -7.29 30.97 21.32
N GLN A 420 -7.35 30.66 20.02
CA GLN A 420 -8.39 29.81 19.43
C GLN A 420 -7.71 28.63 18.72
N LEU A 421 -8.09 27.40 19.06
CA LEU A 421 -7.61 26.25 18.29
C LEU A 421 -8.26 26.24 16.92
N ILE A 422 -9.60 26.27 16.89
CA ILE A 422 -10.38 26.46 15.66
C ILE A 422 -11.05 27.83 15.68
N ASN A 423 -10.82 28.63 14.65
CA ASN A 423 -11.52 29.89 14.44
C ASN A 423 -12.23 29.86 13.08
N PHE A 424 -13.57 29.91 13.13
CA PHE A 424 -14.40 30.04 11.93
C PHE A 424 -14.27 31.47 11.37
N TYR A 425 -13.57 31.59 10.25
CA TYR A 425 -13.02 32.86 9.78
C TYR A 425 -13.85 33.54 8.69
N ASN A 426 -14.11 32.86 7.56
CA ASN A 426 -14.87 33.41 6.43
C ASN A 426 -16.07 32.53 6.09
N SER A 427 -17.10 33.16 5.53
CA SER A 427 -18.29 32.50 4.98
C SER A 427 -18.50 32.99 3.55
N ASN A 428 -18.78 32.07 2.62
CA ASN A 428 -19.10 32.36 1.22
C ASN A 428 -20.47 31.77 0.81
N GLY A 429 -21.29 31.37 1.79
CA GLY A 429 -22.56 30.68 1.60
C GLY A 429 -22.45 29.15 1.49
N ASN A 430 -21.24 28.58 1.51
CA ASN A 430 -21.04 27.13 1.63
C ASN A 430 -20.84 26.73 3.10
N THR A 431 -21.39 25.57 3.46
CA THR A 431 -21.27 25.01 4.81
C THR A 431 -19.84 24.64 5.15
N THR A 432 -19.29 25.27 6.20
CA THR A 432 -17.98 24.95 6.75
C THR A 432 -18.14 23.97 7.90
N THR A 433 -17.39 22.86 7.87
CA THR A 433 -17.61 21.70 8.75
C THR A 433 -16.38 21.37 9.58
N LEU A 434 -16.57 21.21 10.87
CA LEU A 434 -15.62 20.57 11.80
C LEU A 434 -16.23 19.25 12.25
N GLU A 435 -15.65 18.11 11.86
CA GLU A 435 -16.21 16.80 12.18
C GLU A 435 -15.18 15.78 12.67
N GLU A 436 -15.58 14.85 13.54
CA GLU A 436 -14.74 13.70 13.96
C GLU A 436 -13.34 14.10 14.49
N CYS A 437 -13.21 15.29 15.10
CA CYS A 437 -11.93 15.79 15.63
C CYS A 437 -11.84 15.71 17.15
N ILE A 438 -10.61 15.75 17.66
CA ILE A 438 -10.32 16.00 19.08
C ILE A 438 -9.78 17.42 19.21
N ILE A 439 -10.42 18.28 19.99
CA ILE A 439 -10.04 19.67 20.18
C ILE A 439 -9.68 19.87 21.65
N THR A 440 -8.39 20.06 21.96
CA THR A 440 -7.93 19.99 23.36
C THR A 440 -6.72 20.86 23.69
N GLY A 441 -6.58 21.24 24.97
CA GLY A 441 -5.44 22.00 25.49
C GLY A 441 -5.40 23.46 25.05
N GLY A 442 -6.50 23.98 24.50
CA GLY A 442 -6.63 25.36 24.02
C GLY A 442 -7.13 26.33 25.08
N ARG A 443 -7.00 27.64 24.81
CA ARG A 443 -7.73 28.66 25.58
C ARG A 443 -9.22 28.61 25.22
N ASN A 444 -9.53 28.66 23.94
CA ASN A 444 -10.84 28.30 23.43
C ASN A 444 -10.65 27.15 22.44
N GLY A 445 -11.41 26.07 22.60
CA GLY A 445 -11.39 24.96 21.65
C GLY A 445 -11.90 25.43 20.29
N VAL A 446 -13.15 25.89 20.26
CA VAL A 446 -13.80 26.36 19.03
C VAL A 446 -14.33 27.78 19.21
N TYR A 447 -14.04 28.64 18.24
CA TYR A 447 -14.50 30.03 18.23
C TYR A 447 -15.28 30.36 16.96
N VAL A 448 -16.44 30.98 17.15
CA VAL A 448 -17.32 31.45 16.07
C VAL A 448 -17.72 32.89 16.37
N ASN A 449 -17.65 33.79 15.39
CA ASN A 449 -18.04 35.19 15.58
C ASN A 449 -18.72 35.79 14.33
N THR A 450 -20.02 36.04 14.43
CA THR A 450 -20.83 36.61 13.34
C THR A 450 -20.69 35.79 12.05
N LYS A 451 -20.89 34.46 12.14
CA LYS A 451 -20.77 33.52 11.02
C LYS A 451 -22.05 32.73 10.79
N THR A 452 -22.22 32.31 9.54
CA THR A 452 -23.31 31.43 9.11
C THR A 452 -22.76 30.18 8.43
N ASP A 453 -23.64 29.22 8.20
CA ASP A 453 -23.36 27.99 7.46
C ASP A 453 -22.26 27.15 8.14
N ILE A 454 -22.39 26.93 9.44
CA ILE A 454 -21.42 26.15 10.22
C ILE A 454 -22.03 24.84 10.71
N VAL A 455 -21.27 23.76 10.59
CA VAL A 455 -21.55 22.48 11.23
C VAL A 455 -20.37 22.08 12.11
N ILE A 456 -20.66 21.79 13.38
CA ILE A 456 -19.70 21.24 14.34
C ILE A 456 -20.31 19.92 14.81
N LYS A 457 -19.75 18.78 14.42
CA LYS A 457 -20.34 17.48 14.72
C LYS A 457 -19.39 16.35 15.06
N ASP A 458 -19.85 15.40 15.87
CA ASP A 458 -19.12 14.16 16.17
C ASP A 458 -17.70 14.41 16.73
N ASN A 459 -17.47 15.58 17.34
CA ASN A 459 -16.16 15.96 17.91
C ASN A 459 -16.08 15.65 19.41
N LEU A 460 -14.86 15.42 19.88
CA LEU A 460 -14.52 15.51 21.30
C LEU A 460 -13.86 16.86 21.58
N ILE A 461 -14.53 17.72 22.34
CA ILE A 461 -14.05 19.05 22.74
C ILE A 461 -13.78 19.02 24.23
N ASP A 462 -12.54 18.71 24.58
CA ASP A 462 -12.14 18.31 25.94
C ASP A 462 -10.94 19.12 26.44
N ASN A 463 -10.90 19.42 27.74
CA ASN A 463 -9.70 19.97 28.39
C ASN A 463 -9.17 21.26 27.72
N ASN A 464 -10.09 22.14 27.30
CA ASN A 464 -9.79 23.52 26.94
C ASN A 464 -10.21 24.43 28.09
N ARG A 465 -9.76 25.69 28.12
CA ARG A 465 -10.35 26.64 29.09
C ARG A 465 -11.85 26.80 28.79
N THR A 466 -12.21 27.31 27.62
CA THR A 466 -13.61 27.28 27.12
C THR A 466 -13.73 26.23 26.01
N GLY A 467 -14.76 25.39 26.03
CA GLY A 467 -15.00 24.41 24.96
C GLY A 467 -15.35 25.09 23.63
N ILE A 468 -16.58 25.58 23.52
CA ILE A 468 -17.06 26.37 22.37
C ILE A 468 -17.42 27.77 22.84
N GLN A 469 -16.87 28.79 22.18
CA GLN A 469 -17.29 30.17 22.35
C GLN A 469 -17.91 30.71 21.06
N MET A 470 -19.18 31.11 21.14
CA MET A 470 -19.90 31.79 20.06
C MET A 470 -20.10 33.27 20.43
N ALA A 471 -19.33 34.13 19.79
CA ALA A 471 -19.44 35.57 19.90
C ALA A 471 -20.50 36.11 18.93
N ASN A 472 -21.33 37.05 19.41
CA ASN A 472 -22.41 37.68 18.63
C ASN A 472 -23.34 36.64 17.96
N ARG A 473 -24.15 37.02 16.96
CA ARG A 473 -25.14 36.12 16.36
C ARG A 473 -24.52 35.21 15.32
N ASN A 474 -24.76 33.91 15.46
CA ASN A 474 -24.22 32.87 14.57
C ASN A 474 -25.33 31.92 14.11
N ASP A 475 -25.21 31.45 12.88
CA ASP A 475 -26.00 30.34 12.34
C ASP A 475 -25.10 29.11 12.25
N ALA A 476 -25.27 28.20 13.21
CA ALA A 476 -24.46 27.01 13.38
C ALA A 476 -25.31 25.84 13.86
N THR A 477 -25.04 24.65 13.31
CA THR A 477 -25.55 23.39 13.83
C THR A 477 -24.44 22.72 14.63
N VAL A 478 -24.68 22.49 15.91
CA VAL A 478 -23.78 21.78 16.83
C VAL A 478 -24.46 20.47 17.18
N GLU A 479 -23.94 19.35 16.68
CA GLU A 479 -24.62 18.06 16.82
C GLU A 479 -23.70 16.90 17.22
N ASN A 480 -24.18 16.01 18.10
CA ASN A 480 -23.50 14.77 18.47
C ASN A 480 -22.05 14.95 18.98
N ASN A 481 -21.71 16.12 19.54
CA ASN A 481 -20.39 16.35 20.12
C ASN A 481 -20.37 15.93 21.59
N ILE A 482 -19.19 15.52 22.06
CA ILE A 482 -18.89 15.38 23.49
C ILE A 482 -18.08 16.61 23.90
N ILE A 483 -18.65 17.45 24.76
CA ILE A 483 -18.06 18.71 25.24
C ILE A 483 -17.87 18.61 26.75
N THR A 484 -16.64 18.33 27.18
CA THR A 484 -16.39 17.89 28.56
C THR A 484 -15.09 18.44 29.14
N ASN A 485 -15.02 18.46 30.48
CA ASN A 485 -13.83 18.84 31.25
C ASN A 485 -13.20 20.19 30.87
N ASN A 486 -13.94 21.08 30.22
CA ASN A 486 -13.41 22.41 29.93
C ASN A 486 -13.33 23.21 31.23
N HIS A 487 -12.22 23.93 31.43
CA HIS A 487 -11.81 24.51 32.72
C HIS A 487 -12.63 25.70 33.17
N THR A 488 -13.50 26.20 32.29
CA THR A 488 -14.52 27.16 32.61
C THR A 488 -15.89 26.62 32.20
N MET A 489 -16.30 26.80 30.94
CA MET A 489 -17.59 26.34 30.46
C MET A 489 -17.50 25.52 29.18
N GLY A 490 -18.46 24.60 29.03
CA GLY A 490 -18.59 23.79 27.83
C GLY A 490 -18.94 24.65 26.62
N VAL A 491 -20.04 25.41 26.72
CA VAL A 491 -20.48 26.33 25.67
C VAL A 491 -20.75 27.72 26.25
N LEU A 492 -20.19 28.74 25.59
CA LEU A 492 -20.40 30.16 25.91
C LEU A 492 -21.00 30.90 24.72
N LEU A 493 -22.22 31.41 24.87
CA LEU A 493 -22.80 32.39 23.97
C LEU A 493 -22.58 33.78 24.55
N LEU A 494 -21.68 34.56 23.94
CA LEU A 494 -21.27 35.87 24.42
C LEU A 494 -21.60 36.97 23.41
N GLU A 495 -22.15 38.08 23.88
CA GLU A 495 -22.51 39.22 23.04
C GLU A 495 -21.53 40.37 23.29
N PHE A 496 -20.86 40.86 22.24
CA PHE A 496 -19.97 42.01 22.32
C PHE A 496 -20.61 43.25 21.70
N GLU A 497 -21.18 43.10 20.51
CA GLU A 497 -21.64 44.22 19.68
C GLU A 497 -23.12 44.08 19.28
N SER A 498 -23.77 42.96 19.61
CA SER A 498 -25.16 42.65 19.22
C SER A 498 -25.39 42.65 17.71
N VAL A 499 -24.39 42.19 16.94
CA VAL A 499 -24.42 42.14 15.47
C VAL A 499 -24.61 40.72 14.93
N GLY A 500 -24.99 40.63 13.66
CA GLY A 500 -25.18 39.37 12.94
C GLY A 500 -26.62 38.88 12.87
N THR A 501 -26.79 37.72 12.27
CA THR A 501 -28.07 37.02 12.13
C THR A 501 -27.86 35.53 12.38
N GLY A 502 -28.85 34.86 12.95
CA GLY A 502 -28.79 33.42 13.19
C GLY A 502 -29.01 33.05 14.66
N LYS A 503 -29.44 31.81 14.85
CA LYS A 503 -29.62 31.18 16.16
C LYS A 503 -29.00 29.78 16.06
N PRO A 504 -27.97 29.46 16.86
CA PRO A 504 -27.35 28.15 16.81
C PRO A 504 -28.33 27.08 17.30
N ILE A 505 -28.24 25.91 16.70
CA ILE A 505 -29.00 24.71 17.05
C ILE A 505 -28.05 23.75 17.75
N PHE A 506 -28.48 23.22 18.89
CA PHE A 506 -27.77 22.19 19.65
C PHE A 506 -28.64 20.95 19.74
N THR A 507 -28.17 19.82 19.22
CA THR A 507 -28.93 18.56 19.26
C THR A 507 -28.02 17.34 19.39
N GLY A 508 -28.41 16.34 20.15
CA GLY A 508 -27.64 15.10 20.34
C GLY A 508 -26.30 15.26 21.05
N ASN A 509 -25.96 16.45 21.57
CA ASN A 509 -24.67 16.66 22.23
C ASN A 509 -24.67 16.14 23.67
N GLU A 510 -23.50 15.77 24.14
CA GLU A 510 -23.19 15.46 25.53
C GLU A 510 -22.30 16.57 26.10
N ILE A 511 -22.91 17.53 26.79
CA ILE A 511 -22.25 18.71 27.33
C ILE A 511 -22.23 18.59 28.85
N ARG A 512 -21.18 17.99 29.39
CA ARG A 512 -21.13 17.64 30.82
C ARG A 512 -19.74 17.83 31.42
N ASP A 513 -19.68 17.87 32.73
CA ASP A 513 -18.46 17.83 33.52
C ASP A 513 -17.51 18.99 33.22
N ASN A 514 -18.04 20.08 32.68
CA ASN A 514 -17.32 21.34 32.55
C ASN A 514 -17.30 22.04 33.92
N TRP A 515 -16.19 22.72 34.22
CA TRP A 515 -15.82 23.04 35.59
C TRP A 515 -16.79 23.99 36.29
N TYR A 516 -17.22 25.06 35.62
CA TYR A 516 -18.09 26.08 36.21
C TYR A 516 -19.53 25.98 35.69
N SER A 517 -19.71 25.63 34.42
CA SER A 517 -21.02 25.43 33.80
C SER A 517 -20.90 24.61 32.51
N ASP A 518 -21.96 23.90 32.14
CA ASP A 518 -22.01 23.20 30.86
C ASP A 518 -22.43 24.15 29.73
N PHE A 519 -23.40 25.02 30.01
CA PHE A 519 -23.93 25.95 29.01
C PHE A 519 -24.22 27.33 29.60
N GLU A 520 -23.70 28.37 28.96
CA GLU A 520 -24.00 29.76 29.30
C GLU A 520 -24.56 30.54 28.12
N ASN A 521 -25.77 31.08 28.31
CA ASN A 521 -26.36 32.04 27.39
C ASN A 521 -26.31 33.46 27.96
N ARG A 522 -25.30 34.23 27.54
CA ARG A 522 -25.10 35.65 27.91
C ARG A 522 -25.62 36.63 26.85
N TRP A 523 -26.30 36.13 25.82
CA TRP A 523 -26.94 36.97 24.82
C TRP A 523 -28.20 37.67 25.35
N ALA A 524 -28.69 38.69 24.61
CA ALA A 524 -29.96 39.35 24.88
C ALA A 524 -31.17 38.37 25.02
N ALA A 525 -32.17 38.78 25.81
CA ALA A 525 -33.27 37.95 26.30
C ALA A 525 -34.13 37.33 25.19
N GLU A 526 -34.26 38.02 24.05
CA GLU A 526 -35.04 37.58 22.91
C GLU A 526 -34.43 36.39 22.15
N TYR A 527 -33.19 36.01 22.47
CA TYR A 527 -32.49 34.89 21.85
C TYR A 527 -32.51 33.66 22.76
N VAL A 528 -33.64 32.98 22.69
CA VAL A 528 -33.88 31.72 23.38
C VAL A 528 -33.16 30.60 22.66
N VAL A 529 -32.40 29.75 23.35
CA VAL A 529 -31.76 28.55 22.78
C VAL A 529 -32.46 27.30 23.29
N ASP A 530 -32.74 26.37 22.38
CA ASP A 530 -33.36 25.09 22.73
C ASP A 530 -32.28 24.05 22.98
N LEU A 531 -32.28 23.47 24.18
CA LEU A 531 -31.31 22.48 24.63
C LEU A 531 -31.96 21.12 24.91
N THR A 532 -33.26 20.95 24.61
CA THR A 532 -34.06 19.77 25.01
C THR A 532 -33.53 18.43 24.50
N ASN A 533 -32.85 18.43 23.35
CA ASN A 533 -32.30 17.22 22.73
C ASN A 533 -30.83 16.98 23.08
N ASN A 534 -30.32 17.44 24.22
CA ASN A 534 -28.92 17.26 24.62
C ASN A 534 -28.82 16.68 26.05
N THR A 535 -27.69 16.07 26.36
CA THR A 535 -27.37 15.51 27.68
C THR A 535 -26.45 16.47 28.43
N PHE A 536 -26.74 16.72 29.71
CA PHE A 536 -25.98 17.63 30.59
C PHE A 536 -25.64 16.96 31.92
N THR A 537 -24.78 17.56 32.74
CA THR A 537 -24.44 16.99 34.05
C THR A 537 -25.64 16.87 34.99
N ASP A 538 -26.44 17.93 35.13
CA ASP A 538 -27.61 17.98 36.01
C ASP A 538 -28.57 19.11 35.61
N GLY A 539 -29.71 19.25 36.31
CA GLY A 539 -30.72 20.28 36.03
C GLY A 539 -30.51 21.65 36.69
N THR A 540 -29.35 21.90 37.32
CA THR A 540 -29.14 23.15 38.09
C THR A 540 -29.02 24.35 37.17
N TYR A 541 -29.72 25.44 37.53
CA TYR A 541 -29.66 26.68 36.76
C TYR A 541 -29.60 27.93 37.65
N LYS A 542 -29.04 29.01 37.09
CA LYS A 542 -28.94 30.33 37.73
C LYS A 542 -29.16 31.43 36.70
N VAL A 543 -29.89 32.47 37.10
CA VAL A 543 -30.00 33.72 36.34
C VAL A 543 -28.89 34.66 36.77
N ALA A 544 -27.88 34.86 35.91
CA ALA A 544 -26.71 35.68 36.19
C ALA A 544 -25.96 36.05 34.90
N ASP A 545 -25.10 37.06 34.97
CA ASP A 545 -24.23 37.46 33.86
C ASP A 545 -23.07 36.47 33.60
N THR A 546 -22.72 35.65 34.59
CA THR A 546 -21.56 34.72 34.58
C THR A 546 -21.77 33.60 35.62
N SER A 547 -21.12 32.45 35.41
CA SER A 547 -21.03 31.37 36.41
C SER A 547 -20.21 31.74 37.65
N GLY A 548 -19.39 32.80 37.57
CA GLY A 548 -18.44 33.19 38.60
C GLY A 548 -17.03 32.65 38.34
N GLU A 549 -16.71 32.38 37.07
CA GLU A 549 -15.38 31.89 36.69
C GLU A 549 -14.27 32.95 36.94
N PRO A 550 -13.07 32.53 37.39
CA PRO A 550 -11.94 33.42 37.59
C PRO A 550 -11.41 34.04 36.28
N GLU A 551 -10.47 34.98 36.43
CA GLU A 551 -9.76 35.56 35.30
C GLU A 551 -8.78 34.56 34.66
N TYR A 552 -8.35 34.84 33.42
CA TYR A 552 -7.53 33.90 32.62
C TYR A 552 -6.25 33.43 33.33
N VAL A 553 -5.57 34.31 34.07
CA VAL A 553 -4.31 34.02 34.76
C VAL A 553 -4.51 33.07 35.95
N GLU A 554 -5.66 33.15 36.61
CA GLU A 554 -6.00 32.31 37.77
C GLU A 554 -6.54 30.93 37.33
N LEU A 555 -6.96 30.82 36.07
CA LEU A 555 -7.42 29.59 35.43
C LEU A 555 -6.31 28.89 34.64
N HIS A 556 -5.23 28.57 35.34
CA HIS A 556 -4.18 27.70 34.82
C HIS A 556 -4.32 26.31 35.48
N PRO A 557 -4.86 25.30 34.78
CA PRO A 557 -5.12 23.97 35.34
C PRO A 557 -3.86 23.23 35.74
N VAL A 558 -3.94 22.40 36.79
CA VAL A 558 -2.82 21.55 37.25
C VAL A 558 -2.28 20.64 36.14
N GLU A 559 -3.14 20.07 35.30
CA GLU A 559 -2.73 19.19 34.19
C GLU A 559 -1.98 19.91 33.06
N LEU A 560 -2.07 21.24 33.00
CA LEU A 560 -1.30 22.09 32.08
C LEU A 560 -0.17 22.84 32.81
N GLY A 561 0.16 22.44 34.05
CA GLY A 561 1.28 22.98 34.83
C GLY A 561 0.94 24.14 35.78
N GLY A 562 -0.33 24.41 36.03
CA GLY A 562 -0.80 25.47 36.92
C GLY A 562 -1.24 24.98 38.31
N THR A 563 -2.12 25.75 38.96
CA THR A 563 -2.63 25.46 40.31
C THR A 563 -4.16 25.34 40.39
N ALA A 564 -4.88 25.69 39.32
CA ALA A 564 -6.33 25.65 39.30
C ALA A 564 -6.83 24.21 39.28
N THR A 565 -7.87 23.96 40.08
CA THR A 565 -8.57 22.67 40.17
C THR A 565 -10.06 22.89 39.94
N ARG A 566 -10.78 21.82 39.60
CA ARG A 566 -12.23 21.87 39.39
C ARG A 566 -12.92 22.39 40.66
N PRO A 567 -13.79 23.41 40.56
CA PRO A 567 -14.51 23.93 41.72
C PRO A 567 -15.55 22.93 42.23
N GLU A 568 -15.85 22.98 43.53
CA GLU A 568 -16.91 22.17 44.14
C GLU A 568 -18.30 22.75 43.82
N ASP A 569 -18.41 24.08 43.83
CA ASP A 569 -19.63 24.80 43.50
C ASP A 569 -19.69 25.07 41.99
N ARG A 570 -20.66 24.46 41.32
CA ARG A 570 -20.94 24.68 39.88
C ARG A 570 -22.44 24.78 39.62
N THR A 571 -22.80 25.34 38.47
CA THR A 571 -24.19 25.38 38.00
C THR A 571 -24.22 25.02 36.54
N THR A 572 -25.03 24.03 36.16
CA THR A 572 -25.04 23.50 34.79
C THR A 572 -25.45 24.54 33.76
N PHE A 573 -26.52 25.30 34.04
CA PHE A 573 -27.05 26.32 33.12
C PHE A 573 -26.96 27.73 33.69
N ILE A 574 -26.27 28.63 32.97
CA ILE A 574 -26.31 30.06 33.25
C ILE A 574 -27.09 30.77 32.15
N MET A 575 -28.04 31.60 32.54
CA MET A 575 -28.83 32.40 31.60
C MET A 575 -28.92 33.84 32.06
N LYS A 576 -28.83 34.78 31.11
CA LYS A 576 -28.93 36.22 31.40
C LYS A 576 -30.29 36.61 31.97
N THR A 577 -31.36 36.00 31.45
CA THR A 577 -32.74 36.22 31.90
C THR A 577 -33.51 34.91 31.93
N GLU A 578 -34.54 34.84 32.77
CA GLU A 578 -35.40 33.65 32.83
C GLU A 578 -36.08 33.40 31.48
N GLY A 579 -36.04 32.16 31.00
CA GLY A 579 -36.57 31.78 29.68
C GLY A 579 -35.60 31.94 28.50
N ASN A 580 -34.36 32.40 28.71
CA ASN A 580 -33.33 32.44 27.66
C ASN A 580 -32.89 31.03 27.18
N LEU A 581 -33.18 29.98 27.95
CA LEU A 581 -32.87 28.60 27.65
C LEU A 581 -34.14 27.75 27.79
N ILE A 582 -34.40 26.88 26.82
CA ILE A 582 -35.38 25.80 26.94
C ILE A 582 -34.61 24.57 27.38
N LEU A 583 -34.74 24.22 28.66
CA LEU A 583 -33.96 23.15 29.28
C LEU A 583 -34.60 21.78 29.01
N PRO A 584 -33.79 20.71 28.91
CA PRO A 584 -34.30 19.34 28.87
C PRO A 584 -35.02 18.96 30.17
N SER A 585 -35.89 17.96 30.09
CA SER A 585 -36.42 17.30 31.29
C SER A 585 -35.31 16.46 31.91
N LEU A 586 -34.75 16.93 33.03
CA LEU A 586 -33.70 16.25 33.77
C LEU A 586 -34.28 15.78 35.10
N ASP A 587 -34.25 14.46 35.34
CA ASP A 587 -34.74 13.82 36.57
C ASP A 587 -33.78 13.99 37.76
#